data_AF-A0A6N9Q1N5-F1
#
_entry.id   AF-A0A6N9Q1N5-F1
#
_cell.length_a   1.000
_cell.length_b   1.000
_cell.length_c   1.000
_cell.angle_alpha   90.00
_cell.angle_beta   90.00
_cell.angle_gamma   90.00
#
_symmetry.space_group_name_H-M   'P 1'
#
loop_
_entity.id
_entity.type
_entity.pdbx_description
1 polymer ?
#
loop_
_entity_poly.entity_id
_entity_poly.type
_entity_poly.pdbx_seq_one_letter_code
_entity_poly.pdbx_strand_id
1 'polypeptide(L)'
;MDIHAQLLKVYTDLQEKEGWYVVPKNVHEMTIYANTKNVDTVLFWLAPTGTETWSERQLIGYDQDGSDGFSLKWEFGNQVLLNHILVQALGSDFYTMDDETINVITQEE
;
A
#
# COMPACT_ATOMS: atom_id res chain seq x y z
N MET A 1 -1.91 -16.05 -23.21
CA MET A 1 -1.41 -14.76 -22.70
C MET A 1 -1.96 -14.63 -21.30
N ASP A 2 -1.11 -14.38 -20.31
CA ASP A 2 -1.55 -14.22 -18.93
C ASP A 2 -2.08 -12.79 -18.74
N ILE A 3 -3.40 -12.68 -18.55
CA ILE A 3 -4.14 -11.42 -18.48
C ILE A 3 -4.51 -11.03 -17.05
N HIS A 4 -4.15 -11.85 -16.06
CA HIS A 4 -4.53 -11.59 -14.68
C HIS A 4 -3.79 -10.37 -14.15
N ALA A 5 -4.51 -9.51 -13.42
CA ALA A 5 -3.93 -8.51 -12.55
C ALA A 5 -2.95 -9.16 -11.58
N GLN A 6 -1.76 -8.59 -11.47
CA GLN A 6 -0.71 -9.08 -10.57
C GLN A 6 -0.03 -7.91 -9.87
N LEU A 7 0.17 -8.04 -8.56
CA LEU A 7 1.13 -7.29 -7.78
C LEU A 7 2.45 -8.07 -7.77
N LEU A 8 3.47 -7.45 -8.33
CA LEU A 8 4.83 -8.03 -8.39
C LEU A 8 5.65 -7.63 -7.17
N LYS A 9 5.41 -6.43 -6.65
CA LYS A 9 6.08 -5.89 -5.47
C LYS A 9 5.34 -4.67 -4.94
N VAL A 10 5.18 -4.59 -3.63
CA VAL A 10 4.78 -3.37 -2.91
C VAL A 10 5.89 -2.92 -1.97
N TYR A 11 6.19 -1.62 -1.95
CA TYR A 11 7.21 -1.04 -1.09
C TYR A 11 6.98 0.45 -0.86
N THR A 12 7.74 1.06 0.04
CA THR A 12 7.74 2.51 0.24
C THR A 12 9.14 3.10 0.13
N ASP A 13 9.23 4.42 0.18
CA ASP A 13 10.47 5.18 0.33
C ASP A 13 11.09 5.12 1.74
N LEU A 14 10.44 4.42 2.68
CA LEU A 14 10.95 4.22 4.04
C LEU A 14 11.88 3.01 4.13
N GLN A 15 12.67 2.96 5.21
CA GLN A 15 13.54 1.82 5.48
C GLN A 15 12.73 0.65 6.04
N GLU A 16 12.86 -0.52 5.41
CA GLU A 16 12.36 -1.78 5.95
C GLU A 16 13.32 -2.37 7.00
N LYS A 17 12.79 -2.78 8.16
CA LYS A 17 13.49 -3.51 9.21
C LYS A 17 12.58 -4.61 9.73
N GLU A 18 13.04 -5.86 9.67
CA GLU A 18 12.33 -7.02 10.24
C GLU A 18 10.87 -7.15 9.74
N GLY A 19 10.61 -6.83 8.46
CA GLY A 19 9.27 -6.91 7.85
C GLY A 19 8.38 -5.70 8.10
N TRP A 20 8.93 -4.60 8.64
CA TRP A 20 8.23 -3.34 8.88
C TRP A 20 8.93 -2.18 8.19
N TYR A 21 8.18 -1.37 7.47
CA TYR A 21 8.62 -0.04 7.06
C TYR A 21 8.54 0.90 8.28
N VAL A 22 9.68 1.47 8.65
CA VAL A 22 9.80 2.28 9.87
C VAL A 22 9.67 3.77 9.53
N VAL A 23 8.69 4.44 10.12
CA VAL A 23 8.49 5.89 10.01
C VAL A 23 9.36 6.63 11.02
N PRO A 24 10.33 7.47 10.59
CA PRO A 24 11.12 8.29 11.50
C PRO A 24 10.29 9.38 12.20
N LYS A 25 10.71 9.83 13.39
CA LYS A 25 9.96 10.78 14.25
C LYS A 25 9.48 12.07 13.56
N ASN A 26 10.22 12.58 12.58
CA ASN A 26 9.94 13.87 11.91
C ASN A 26 9.44 13.69 10.47
N VAL A 27 8.97 12.49 10.12
CA VAL A 27 8.42 12.17 8.80
C VAL A 27 6.91 12.03 8.95
N HIS A 28 6.17 12.74 8.09
CA HIS A 28 4.71 12.87 8.15
C HIS A 28 4.04 12.47 6.83
N GLU A 29 4.85 11.97 5.90
CA GLU A 29 4.44 11.49 4.59
C GLU A 29 5.30 10.31 4.18
N MET A 30 4.76 9.44 3.32
CA MET A 30 5.52 8.39 2.64
C MET A 30 4.97 8.23 1.22
N THR A 31 5.77 7.67 0.34
CA THR A 31 5.30 7.25 -0.98
C THR A 31 5.23 5.73 -1.03
N ILE A 32 4.05 5.20 -1.33
CA ILE A 32 3.81 3.76 -1.52
C ILE A 32 3.86 3.48 -3.01
N TYR A 33 4.65 2.48 -3.41
CA TYR A 33 4.85 2.08 -4.80
C TYR A 33 4.31 0.67 -5.01
N ALA A 34 3.68 0.46 -6.17
CA ALA A 34 3.17 -0.84 -6.59
C ALA A 34 3.70 -1.18 -7.98
N ASN A 35 4.54 -2.21 -8.07
CA ASN A 35 4.94 -2.78 -9.35
C ASN A 35 3.87 -3.79 -9.75
N THR A 36 3.24 -3.59 -10.91
CA THR A 36 2.08 -4.38 -11.32
C THR A 36 2.20 -4.91 -12.75
N LYS A 37 1.27 -5.79 -13.13
CA LYS A 37 1.08 -6.26 -14.50
C LYS A 37 -0.41 -6.47 -14.79
N ASN A 38 -0.88 -6.02 -15.95
CA ASN A 38 -2.29 -6.09 -16.38
C ASN A 38 -3.25 -5.41 -15.40
N VAL A 39 -2.86 -4.24 -14.87
CA VAL A 39 -3.61 -3.49 -13.85
C VAL A 39 -4.01 -2.13 -14.40
N ASP A 40 -5.25 -1.74 -14.15
CA ASP A 40 -5.81 -0.43 -14.53
C ASP A 40 -5.98 0.49 -13.32
N THR A 41 -6.12 -0.07 -12.12
CA THR A 41 -6.33 0.71 -10.90
C THR A 41 -5.68 0.03 -9.71
N VAL A 42 -5.01 0.82 -8.89
CA VAL A 42 -4.47 0.38 -7.60
C VAL A 42 -5.16 1.17 -6.50
N LEU A 43 -5.70 0.46 -5.50
CA LEU A 43 -6.29 1.04 -4.31
C LEU A 43 -5.35 0.82 -3.12
N PHE A 44 -5.17 1.86 -2.31
CA PHE A 44 -4.33 1.82 -1.12
C PHE A 44 -5.20 1.96 0.12
N TRP A 45 -5.10 1.00 1.03
CA TRP A 45 -5.92 0.91 2.23
C TRP A 45 -5.04 0.88 3.46
N LEU A 46 -5.44 1.61 4.51
CA LEU A 46 -4.87 1.49 5.83
C LEU A 46 -5.75 0.58 6.69
N ALA A 47 -5.17 -0.41 7.34
CA ALA A 47 -5.87 -1.27 8.30
C ALA A 47 -5.10 -1.35 9.62
N PRO A 48 -5.77 -1.43 10.78
CA PRO A 48 -5.12 -1.70 12.06
C PRO A 48 -4.45 -3.08 12.07
N THR A 49 -3.35 -3.23 12.79
CA THR A 49 -2.77 -4.56 13.06
C THR A 49 -3.69 -5.36 13.98
N GLY A 50 -3.88 -6.65 13.69
CA GLY A 50 -4.70 -7.54 14.50
C GLY A 50 -5.44 -8.58 13.66
N THR A 51 -6.13 -9.50 14.32
CA THR A 51 -7.01 -10.46 13.66
C THR A 51 -8.36 -9.81 13.32
N GLU A 52 -8.87 -10.09 12.12
CA GLU A 52 -10.21 -9.67 11.65
C GLU A 52 -10.43 -8.14 11.52
N THR A 53 -9.37 -7.34 11.50
CA THR A 53 -9.45 -5.87 11.37
C THR A 53 -9.77 -5.38 9.95
N TRP A 54 -9.99 -6.29 9.00
CA TRP A 54 -10.26 -5.97 7.59
C TRP A 54 -11.49 -5.06 7.39
N SER A 55 -12.50 -5.22 8.23
CA SER A 55 -13.71 -4.39 8.20
C SER A 55 -13.46 -2.94 8.64
N GLU A 56 -12.34 -2.68 9.32
CA GLU A 56 -11.95 -1.36 9.83
C GLU A 56 -11.03 -0.60 8.87
N ARG A 57 -10.73 -1.17 7.70
CA ARG A 57 -9.83 -0.54 6.74
C ARG A 57 -10.38 0.77 6.19
N GLN A 58 -9.48 1.71 5.94
CA GLN A 58 -9.79 3.02 5.37
C GLN A 58 -9.07 3.18 4.04
N LEU A 59 -9.79 3.61 3.00
CA LEU A 59 -9.17 3.96 1.73
C LEU A 59 -8.38 5.25 1.92
N ILE A 60 -7.06 5.19 1.73
CA ILE A 60 -6.16 6.35 1.86
C ILE A 60 -5.84 6.99 0.51
N GLY A 61 -6.06 6.27 -0.58
CA GLY A 61 -5.92 6.79 -1.94
C GLY A 61 -6.05 5.71 -3.00
N TYR A 62 -5.98 6.13 -4.26
CA TYR A 62 -5.97 5.25 -5.41
C TYR A 62 -5.21 5.90 -6.56
N ASP A 63 -4.76 5.06 -7.48
CA ASP A 63 -4.09 5.47 -8.70
C ASP A 63 -4.67 4.70 -9.89
N GLN A 64 -5.03 5.42 -10.96
CA GLN A 64 -5.57 4.87 -12.21
C GLN A 64 -4.70 5.21 -13.42
N ASP A 65 -3.58 5.91 -13.21
CA ASP A 65 -2.64 6.28 -14.27
C ASP A 65 -1.36 5.46 -14.12
N GLY A 66 -1.32 4.29 -14.75
CA GLY A 66 -0.13 3.45 -14.72
C GLY A 66 1.03 3.96 -15.59
N SER A 67 0.94 5.15 -16.20
CA SER A 67 1.94 5.61 -17.19
C SER A 67 3.30 5.97 -16.60
N ASP A 68 3.35 6.40 -15.34
CA ASP A 68 4.57 6.64 -14.55
C ASP A 68 4.79 5.57 -13.45
N GLY A 69 3.94 4.55 -13.43
CA GLY A 69 3.93 3.48 -12.44
C GLY A 69 3.01 3.81 -11.27
N PHE A 70 2.34 2.79 -10.73
CA PHE A 70 1.33 3.01 -9.70
C PHE A 70 1.96 3.41 -8.37
N SER A 71 1.51 4.54 -7.83
CA SER A 71 1.99 5.03 -6.55
C SER A 71 0.99 5.91 -5.80
N LEU A 72 1.21 6.07 -4.50
CA LEU A 72 0.47 7.01 -3.66
C LEU A 72 1.43 7.74 -2.73
N LYS A 73 1.51 9.06 -2.87
CA LYS A 73 2.06 9.91 -1.81
C LYS A 73 0.97 10.12 -0.75
N TRP A 74 1.19 9.57 0.44
CA TRP A 74 0.24 9.63 1.54
C TRP A 74 0.76 10.52 2.68
N GLU A 75 0.07 11.63 2.93
CA GLU A 75 0.31 12.51 4.08
C GLU A 75 -0.49 12.03 5.29
N PHE A 76 0.17 11.32 6.22
CA PHE A 76 -0.43 10.79 7.45
C PHE A 76 -0.27 11.74 8.65
N GLY A 77 0.47 12.83 8.49
CA GLY A 77 0.60 13.88 9.52
C GLY A 77 1.24 13.36 10.80
N ASN A 78 0.61 13.65 11.94
CA ASN A 78 1.09 13.25 13.27
C ASN A 78 0.54 11.90 13.74
N GLN A 79 -0.03 11.09 12.84
CA GLN A 79 -0.55 9.78 13.20
C GLN A 79 0.58 8.85 13.64
N VAL A 80 0.40 8.19 14.79
CA VAL A 80 1.25 7.08 15.23
C VAL A 80 0.76 5.82 14.53
N LEU A 81 1.66 5.17 13.79
CA LEU A 81 1.34 4.01 12.96
C LEU A 81 1.78 2.72 13.64
N LEU A 82 0.84 1.78 13.68
CA LEU A 82 1.06 0.35 13.90
C LEU A 82 -0.02 -0.34 13.06
N ASN A 83 0.25 -0.39 11.75
CA ASN A 83 -0.78 -0.63 10.74
C ASN A 83 -0.28 -1.52 9.61
N HIS A 84 -1.24 -2.10 8.91
CA HIS A 84 -1.06 -2.69 7.59
C HIS A 84 -1.43 -1.66 6.53
N ILE A 85 -0.63 -1.56 5.48
CA ILE A 85 -1.03 -0.95 4.21
C ILE A 85 -1.32 -2.10 3.26
N LEU A 86 -2.59 -2.25 2.90
CA LEU A 86 -3.00 -3.17 1.86
C LEU A 86 -3.09 -2.43 0.53
N VAL A 87 -2.42 -2.98 -0.46
CA VAL A 87 -2.47 -2.53 -1.85
C VAL A 87 -3.28 -3.55 -2.63
N GLN A 88 -4.33 -3.07 -3.31
CA GLN A 88 -5.21 -3.89 -4.12
C GLN A 88 -5.08 -3.46 -5.58
N ALA A 89 -4.64 -4.37 -6.43
CA ALA A 89 -4.57 -4.19 -7.87
C ALA A 89 -5.85 -4.71 -8.54
N LEU A 90 -6.45 -3.90 -9.41
CA LEU A 90 -7.65 -4.24 -10.18
C LEU A 90 -7.30 -4.31 -11.66
N GLY A 91 -7.61 -5.46 -12.27
CA GLY A 91 -7.29 -5.74 -13.66
C GLY A 91 -8.19 -5.03 -14.65
N SER A 92 -7.65 -4.84 -15.86
CA SER A 92 -8.39 -4.25 -16.99
C SER A 92 -9.52 -5.14 -17.50
N ASP A 93 -9.55 -6.40 -17.09
CA ASP A 93 -10.58 -7.36 -17.47
C ASP A 93 -11.83 -7.27 -16.58
N PHE A 94 -11.88 -6.37 -15.59
CA PHE A 94 -12.98 -6.20 -14.63
C PHE A 94 -13.26 -7.41 -13.72
N TYR A 95 -12.46 -8.47 -13.79
CA TYR A 95 -12.68 -9.71 -13.04
C TYR A 95 -11.49 -10.11 -12.18
N THR A 96 -10.28 -9.76 -12.60
CA THR A 96 -9.06 -10.13 -11.89
C THR A 96 -8.66 -9.05 -10.91
N MET A 97 -8.22 -9.50 -9.74
CA MET A 97 -7.65 -8.66 -8.70
C MET A 97 -6.52 -9.42 -8.03
N ASP A 98 -5.60 -8.66 -7.45
CA ASP A 98 -4.53 -9.18 -6.60
C ASP A 98 -4.35 -8.24 -5.42
N ASP A 99 -3.86 -8.76 -4.30
CA ASP A 99 -3.63 -7.98 -3.09
C ASP A 99 -2.31 -8.32 -2.42
N GLU A 100 -1.65 -7.30 -1.88
CA GLU A 100 -0.42 -7.45 -1.12
C GLU A 100 -0.44 -6.49 0.07
N THR A 101 0.15 -6.91 1.17
CA THR A 101 0.20 -6.14 2.41
C THR A 101 1.63 -5.86 2.81
N ILE A 102 1.90 -4.61 3.19
CA ILE A 102 3.12 -4.22 3.89
C ILE A 102 2.77 -3.72 5.29
N ASN A 103 3.72 -3.84 6.21
CA ASN A 103 3.53 -3.39 7.59
C ASN A 103 4.27 -2.06 7.80
N VAL A 104 3.66 -1.13 8.54
CA VAL A 104 4.25 0.16 8.85
C VAL A 104 4.16 0.45 10.33
N ILE A 105 5.27 0.91 10.90
CA ILE A 105 5.38 1.25 12.32
C ILE A 105 6.10 2.58 12.51
N THR A 106 5.58 3.43 13.39
CA THR A 106 6.30 4.62 13.85
C THR A 106 7.44 4.21 14.78
N GLN A 107 8.63 4.76 14.57
CA GLN A 107 9.77 4.51 15.44
C GLN A 107 9.46 4.96 16.88
N GLU A 108 9.53 4.03 17.84
CA GLU A 108 9.45 4.32 19.27
C GLU A 108 10.70 5.08 19.77
N GLU A 109 10.57 5.76 20.92
CA GLU A 109 11.64 6.59 21.50
C GLU A 109 12.85 5.82 22.03
#